data_AF-A0A924CCA8-F1
#
_entry.id   AF-A0A924CCA8-F1
#
_cell.length_a   1.000
_cell.length_b   1.000
_cell.length_c   1.000
_cell.angle_alpha   90.00
_cell.angle_beta   90.00
_cell.angle_gamma   90.00
#
_symmetry.space_group_name_H-M   'P 1'
#
loop_
_entity.id
_entity.type
_entity.pdbx_description
1 polymer ?
#
loop_
_entity_poly.entity_id
_entity_poly.type
_entity_poly.pdbx_seq_one_letter_code
_entity_poly.pdbx_strand_id
1 'polypeptide(L)' 'MNNVTISDSGIAVMCDIARASGLDLNDDKQQVLDQLIADGLVEQSSAAKTTEATKFAVTPKGQQLLDERGVGVNES' A
#
# COMPACT_ATOMS: atom_id res chain seq x y z
N MET A 1 -15.12 -12.65 -8.70
CA MET A 1 -14.46 -11.59 -7.91
C MET A 1 -12.98 -11.93 -7.89
N ASN A 2 -12.15 -11.17 -8.59
CA ASN A 2 -10.70 -11.41 -8.62
C ASN A 2 -10.15 -10.97 -7.27
N ASN A 3 -9.94 -11.93 -6.38
CA ASN A 3 -9.40 -11.70 -5.05
C ASN A 3 -7.91 -11.38 -5.23
N VAL A 4 -7.57 -10.09 -5.28
CA VAL A 4 -6.17 -9.64 -5.40
C VAL A 4 -5.45 -10.14 -4.16
N THR A 5 -4.65 -11.19 -4.33
CA THR A 5 -3.88 -11.77 -3.22
C THR A 5 -2.65 -10.90 -3.02
N ILE A 6 -2.79 -9.86 -2.20
CA ILE A 6 -1.65 -9.04 -1.76
C ILE A 6 -0.77 -9.90 -0.83
N SER A 7 0.53 -9.91 -1.10
CA SER A 7 1.56 -10.54 -0.27
C SER A 7 1.80 -9.74 1.02
N ASP A 8 2.37 -10.38 2.04
CA ASP A 8 2.68 -9.70 3.31
C ASP A 8 3.60 -8.48 3.11
N SER A 9 4.52 -8.55 2.14
CA SER A 9 5.35 -7.42 1.72
C SER A 9 4.54 -6.28 1.13
N GLY A 10 3.49 -6.57 0.34
CA GLY A 10 2.58 -5.56 -0.18
C GLY A 10 1.79 -4.86 0.91
N ILE A 11 1.34 -5.59 1.93
CA ILE A 11 0.67 -5.01 3.11
C ILE A 11 1.62 -4.10 3.87
N ALA A 12 2.86 -4.54 4.11
CA ALA A 12 3.87 -3.74 4.80
C ALA A 12 4.12 -2.40 4.08
N VAL A 13 4.30 -2.44 2.75
CA VAL A 13 4.48 -1.22 1.93
C VAL A 13 3.28 -0.30 2.01
N MET A 14 2.06 -0.81 1.90
CA MET A 14 0.84 0.01 2.02
C MET A 14 0.71 0.63 3.42
N CYS A 15 1.07 -0.12 4.46
CA CYS A 15 1.12 0.36 5.84
C CYS A 15 2.12 1.51 6.02
N ASP A 16 3.32 1.39 5.45
CA ASP A 16 4.37 2.42 5.53
C ASP A 16 3.92 3.70 4.80
N ILE A 17 3.28 3.55 3.63
CA ILE A 17 2.68 4.66 2.88
C ILE A 17 1.55 5.32 3.69
N ALA A 18 0.62 4.54 4.23
CA ALA A 18 -0.51 5.04 5.02
C ALA A 18 -0.07 5.79 6.29
N ARG A 19 1.03 5.36 6.92
CA ARG A 19 1.61 6.03 8.09
C ARG A 19 2.46 7.25 7.72
N ALA A 20 2.71 7.48 6.43
CA ALA A 20 3.72 8.41 5.93
C ALA A 20 5.08 8.23 6.62
N SER A 21 5.35 7.03 7.14
CA SER A 21 6.60 6.69 7.80
C SER A 21 7.58 6.32 6.69
N GLY A 22 8.44 7.27 6.32
CA GLY A 22 9.57 7.12 5.40
C GLY A 22 9.66 5.76 4.68
N LEU A 23 8.99 5.65 3.54
CA LEU A 23 9.11 4.50 2.66
C LEU A 23 10.53 4.47 2.09
N ASP A 24 11.36 3.59 2.63
CA ASP A 24 12.69 3.29 2.09
C ASP A 24 12.51 2.38 0.86
N LEU A 25 12.54 2.98 -0.33
CA LEU A 25 12.37 2.29 -1.60
C LEU A 25 13.69 1.66 -2.04
N ASN A 26 13.77 0.34 -1.91
CA ASN A 26 14.78 -0.48 -2.58
C ASN A 26 14.16 -1.17 -3.80
N ASP A 27 14.98 -1.81 -4.65
CA ASP A 27 14.52 -2.43 -5.89
C ASP A 27 13.37 -3.43 -5.68
N ASP A 28 13.42 -4.21 -4.59
CA ASP A 28 12.37 -5.17 -4.24
C ASP A 28 11.05 -4.48 -3.85
N LYS A 29 11.10 -3.43 -3.03
CA LYS A 29 9.93 -2.65 -2.63
C LYS A 29 9.39 -1.82 -3.79
N GLN A 30 10.24 -1.38 -4.72
CA GLN A 30 9.83 -0.69 -5.93
C GLN A 30 8.97 -1.63 -6.79
N GLN A 31 9.39 -2.89 -6.98
CA GLN A 31 8.59 -3.86 -7.73
C GLN A 31 7.24 -4.15 -7.05
N VAL A 32 7.22 -4.23 -5.72
CA VAL A 32 5.97 -4.39 -4.95
C VAL A 32 5.07 -3.16 -5.11
N LEU A 33 5.64 -1.96 -5.02
CA LEU A 33 4.91 -0.71 -5.19
C LEU A 33 4.32 -0.58 -6.60
N ASP A 34 5.08 -0.91 -7.63
CA ASP A 34 4.63 -0.87 -9.02
C ASP A 34 3.45 -1.84 -9.24
N GLN A 35 3.49 -3.02 -8.62
CA GLN A 35 2.38 -3.96 -8.64
C GLN A 35 1.14 -3.42 -7.90
N LEU A 36 1.33 -2.79 -6.73
CA LEU A 36 0.24 -2.16 -5.98
C LEU A 36 -0.42 -1.00 -6.76
N ILE A 37 0.36 -0.25 -7.53
CA ILE A 37 -0.14 0.79 -8.44
C ILE A 37 -0.90 0.16 -9.60
N ALA A 38 -0.36 -0.89 -10.22
CA ALA A 38 -1.03 -1.62 -11.30
C ALA A 38 -2.38 -2.23 -10.85
N ASP A 39 -2.45 -2.69 -9.60
CA ASP A 39 -3.67 -3.23 -8.99
C ASP A 39 -4.67 -2.14 -8.54
N GLY A 40 -4.28 -0.86 -8.65
CA GLY A 40 -5.09 0.29 -8.26
C GLY A 40 -5.29 0.39 -6.75
N LEU A 41 -4.34 -0.11 -5.97
CA LEU A 41 -4.35 -0.10 -4.51
C LEU A 41 -3.61 1.11 -3.96
N VAL A 42 -2.56 1.55 -4.66
CA VAL A 42 -1.77 2.74 -4.38
C VAL A 42 -1.79 3.67 -5.58
N GLU A 43 -1.73 4.97 -5.36
CA GLU A 43 -1.61 5.98 -6.40
C GLU A 43 -0.43 6.93 -6.12
N GLN A 44 0.13 7.51 -7.18
CA GLN A 44 1.14 8.56 -7.06
C GLN A 44 0.46 9.87 -6.65
N SER A 45 0.71 10.30 -5.43
CA SER A 45 0.31 11.61 -4.92
C SER A 45 1.29 12.66 -5.41
N SER A 46 0.81 13.67 -6.14
CA SER A 46 1.63 14.80 -6.61
C SER A 46 1.99 15.79 -5.49
N ALA A 47 1.84 15.40 -4.21
CA ALA A 47 2.21 16.22 -3.07
C ALA A 47 3.73 16.37 -3.01
N ALA A 48 4.22 17.47 -3.60
CA ALA A 48 5.63 17.84 -3.73
C ALA A 48 6.30 18.18 -2.38
N LYS A 49 6.37 17.24 -1.44
CA LYS A 49 7.10 17.42 -0.17
C LYS A 49 8.04 16.27 0.13
N THR A 50 9.30 16.48 -0.25
CA THR A 50 10.55 16.13 0.47
C THR A 50 10.89 14.68 0.85
N THR A 51 10.00 13.70 0.84
CA THR A 51 10.35 12.28 1.07
C THR A 51 9.66 11.37 0.05
N GLU A 52 10.26 10.21 -0.26
CA GLU A 52 9.68 9.29 -1.26
C GLU A 52 8.33 8.71 -0.81
N ALA A 53 8.14 8.58 0.49
CA ALA A 53 6.90 8.15 1.13
C ALA A 53 5.69 9.06 0.83
N THR A 54 5.90 10.36 0.75
CA THR A 54 4.84 11.36 0.52
C THR A 54 4.44 11.49 -0.94
N LYS A 55 5.16 10.81 -1.86
CA LYS A 55 4.81 10.73 -3.29
C LYS A 55 3.74 9.69 -3.58
N PHE A 56 3.35 8.87 -2.60
CA PHE A 56 2.37 7.80 -2.78
C PHE A 56 1.26 7.91 -1.75
N ALA A 57 0.05 7.52 -2.15
CA ALA A 57 -1.11 7.45 -1.28
C ALA A 57 -1.83 6.13 -1.47
N VAL A 58 -2.33 5.56 -0.38
CA VAL A 58 -3.21 4.38 -0.45
C VAL A 58 -4.59 4.85 -0.94
N THR A 59 -5.09 4.22 -2.00
CA THR A 59 -6.41 4.51 -2.55
C THR A 59 -7.52 3.98 -1.63
N PRO A 60 -8.79 4.40 -1.79
CA PRO A 60 -9.90 3.83 -1.04
C PRO A 60 -10.02 2.30 -1.15
N LYS A 61 -9.69 1.75 -2.33
CA LYS A 61 -9.65 0.30 -2.57
C LYS A 61 -8.54 -0.39 -1.77
N GLY A 62 -7.36 0.23 -1.74
CA GLY A 62 -6.25 -0.26 -0.94
C GLY A 62 -6.56 -0.22 0.56
N GLN A 63 -7.19 0.86 1.03
CA GLN A 63 -7.59 0.99 2.43
C GLN A 63 -8.62 -0.07 2.81
N GLN A 64 -9.62 -0.32 1.95
CA GLN A 64 -10.59 -1.39 2.18
C GLN A 64 -9.92 -2.77 2.32
N LEU A 65 -8.90 -3.06 1.49
CA LEU A 65 -8.14 -4.30 1.57
C LEU A 65 -7.29 -4.40 2.85
N LEU A 66 -6.71 -3.29 3.30
CA LEU A 66 -6.04 -3.22 4.60
C LEU A 66 -7.03 -3.45 5.74
N ASP A 67 -8.21 -2.86 5.65
CA ASP A 67 -9.25 -3.02 6.66
C ASP A 67 -9.78 -4.46 6.67
N GLU A 68 -9.99 -5.11 5.53
CA GLU A 68 -10.39 -6.52 5.45
C GLU A 68 -9.35 -7.49 6.04
N ARG A 69 -8.07 -7.10 6.09
CA ARG A 69 -6.97 -7.88 6.68
C ARG A 69 -6.67 -7.47 8.14
N GLY A 70 -6.88 -6.21 8.50
CA GLY A 70 -6.58 -5.61 9.81
C GLY A 70 -7.76 -5.61 10.78
N VAL A 71 -8.99 -5.59 10.26
CA VAL A 71 -10.16 -6.15 10.93
C VAL A 71 -9.94 -7.64 10.85
N GLY A 72 -9.23 -8.18 11.84
CA GLY A 72 -9.20 -9.60 12.05
C GLY A 72 -10.62 -10.12 11.85
N VAL A 73 -10.71 -11.19 11.07
CA VAL A 73 -11.73 -12.22 11.25
C VAL A 73 -11.98 -12.30 12.76
N ASN A 74 -12.98 -11.57 13.23
CA ASN A 74 -13.38 -11.61 14.62
C ASN A 74 -13.96 -13.00 14.73
N GLU A 75 -13.14 -13.89 15.28
CA GLU A 75 -13.45 -15.29 15.47
C GLU A 75 -14.87 -15.37 16.05
N SER A 76 -15.70 -16.17 15.37
CA SER A 76 -17.05 -16.49 15.81
C SER A 76 -17.03 -17.29 17.11
#